data_AF-A0A382KTE6-F1
#
_entry.id   AF-A0A382KTE6-F1
#
_cell.length_a   1.000
_cell.length_b   1.000
_cell.length_c   1.000
_cell.angle_alpha   90.00
_cell.angle_beta   90.00
_cell.angle_gamma   90.00
#
_symmetry.space_group_name_H-M   'P 1'
#
loop_
_entity.id
_entity.type
_entity.pdbx_description
1 polymer ?
#
loop_
_entity_poly.entity_id
_entity_poly.type
_entity_poly.pdbx_seq_one_letter_code
_entity_poly.pdbx_strand_id
1 'polypeptide(L)'
;MLKRTIFGRVFVLSVGILALSMIGNLIDEPTTVVAQSQTAVPDYNSEIRPILSRACFSCHGPNERARQADLRLDTDAFHETHVVPGDADASTLFQRLVTDETIGRMPPVSTGRSLSDAEIETVRRW
;
A
#
# COMPACT_ATOMS: atom_id res chain seq x y z
N MET A 1 66.61 22.78 42.76
CA MET A 1 66.51 21.69 41.76
C MET A 1 65.59 20.62 42.35
N LEU A 2 64.29 20.63 41.97
CA LEU A 2 63.58 19.58 41.20
C LEU A 2 63.65 18.20 41.92
N LYS A 3 62.60 17.55 42.45
CA LYS A 3 61.18 17.35 42.07
C LYS A 3 60.44 16.82 43.33
N ARG A 4 59.24 17.29 43.69
CA ARG A 4 57.89 16.69 43.41
C ARG A 4 57.91 15.16 43.66
N THR A 5 57.14 14.58 44.59
CA THR A 5 55.66 14.51 44.66
C THR A 5 55.26 13.94 46.04
N ILE A 6 54.52 14.67 46.89
CA ILE A 6 53.04 14.71 47.05
C ILE A 6 52.44 13.37 47.53
N PHE A 7 51.98 13.42 48.81
CA PHE A 7 50.74 12.87 49.42
C PHE A 7 50.13 11.60 48.82
N GLY A 8 49.68 10.60 49.58
CA GLY A 8 49.30 10.55 50.98
C GLY A 8 48.41 9.31 51.14
N ARG A 9 48.57 8.64 52.29
CA ARG A 9 47.85 7.41 52.70
C ARG A 9 46.36 7.74 52.87
N VAL A 10 45.44 6.76 52.78
CA VAL A 10 44.62 6.21 53.90
C VAL A 10 43.48 5.44 53.20
N PHE A 11 43.38 4.10 53.29
CA PHE A 11 42.79 3.24 54.34
C PHE A 11 41.26 3.05 54.22
N VAL A 12 40.76 1.93 54.78
CA VAL A 12 39.36 1.55 55.07
C VAL A 12 38.69 0.73 53.94
N LEU A 13 38.71 -0.61 54.02
CA LEU A 13 37.87 -1.55 54.80
C LEU A 13 36.48 -1.79 54.18
N SER A 14 36.30 -3.08 53.87
CA SER A 14 35.11 -3.93 54.00
C SER A 14 33.78 -3.30 54.42
N VAL A 15 32.70 -3.82 53.82
CA VAL A 15 31.46 -4.33 54.42
C VAL A 15 30.31 -4.03 53.46
N GLY A 16 29.74 -5.09 52.87
CA GLY A 16 28.45 -5.01 52.18
C GLY A 16 27.32 -4.97 53.19
N ILE A 17 26.26 -4.22 52.87
CA ILE A 17 24.90 -4.33 53.42
C ILE A 17 23.92 -3.69 52.42
N LEU A 18 22.95 -4.52 52.01
CA LEU A 18 21.53 -4.28 51.69
C LEU A 18 21.07 -2.89 51.21
N ALA A 19 20.32 -2.86 50.09
CA ALA A 19 18.84 -2.71 50.09
C ALA A 19 18.28 -2.32 48.70
N LEU A 20 17.25 -3.08 48.28
CA LEU A 20 15.97 -2.64 47.70
C LEU A 20 15.92 -1.79 46.41
N SER A 21 14.91 -2.06 45.57
CA SER A 21 14.43 -1.33 44.37
C SER A 21 15.02 -1.87 43.04
N MET A 22 14.31 -2.17 41.95
CA MET A 22 13.00 -1.73 41.47
C MET A 22 12.33 -2.76 40.54
N ILE A 23 11.02 -2.58 40.42
CA ILE A 23 10.14 -2.89 39.28
C ILE A 23 10.71 -2.28 37.98
N GLY A 24 10.52 -2.96 36.84
CA GLY A 24 10.58 -2.37 35.49
C GLY A 24 11.66 -3.05 34.62
N ASN A 25 11.40 -3.50 33.39
CA ASN A 25 10.31 -3.26 32.47
C ASN A 25 10.14 -4.48 31.56
N LEU A 26 8.90 -4.80 31.22
CA LEU A 26 8.59 -5.47 29.96
C LEU A 26 9.07 -4.53 28.84
N ILE A 27 10.24 -4.80 28.30
CA ILE A 27 10.64 -4.20 27.03
C ILE A 27 9.97 -5.07 25.97
N ASP A 28 8.73 -4.70 25.63
CA ASP A 28 8.13 -5.06 24.35
C ASP A 28 9.09 -4.49 23.30
N GLU A 29 9.89 -5.36 22.69
CA GLU A 29 10.70 -4.98 21.54
C GLU A 29 9.75 -4.41 20.49
N PRO A 30 9.93 -3.18 20.01
CA PRO A 30 9.12 -2.66 18.92
C PRO A 30 9.44 -3.51 17.70
N THR A 31 8.57 -4.49 17.43
CA THR A 31 8.60 -5.23 16.17
C THR A 31 8.27 -4.22 15.10
N THR A 32 9.32 -3.63 14.54
CA THR A 32 9.25 -2.78 13.36
C THR A 32 8.75 -3.66 12.25
N VAL A 33 7.46 -3.55 11.95
CA VAL A 33 6.86 -4.16 10.77
C VAL A 33 7.51 -3.46 9.58
N VAL A 34 8.50 -4.11 8.98
CA VAL A 34 9.11 -3.64 7.73
C VAL A 34 8.01 -3.68 6.68
N ALA A 35 7.47 -2.51 6.32
CA ALA A 35 6.55 -2.37 5.21
C ALA A 35 7.23 -2.94 3.96
N GLN A 36 6.70 -4.05 3.43
CA GLN A 36 7.23 -4.67 2.22
C GLN A 36 7.12 -3.66 1.07
N SER A 37 8.25 -3.33 0.47
CA SER A 37 8.36 -2.37 -0.62
C SER A 37 7.54 -2.82 -1.83
N GLN A 38 6.70 -1.90 -2.32
CA GLN A 38 5.74 -2.01 -3.43
C GLN A 38 6.41 -2.29 -4.79
N THR A 39 7.01 -3.47 -4.95
CA THR A 39 7.75 -3.85 -6.17
C THR A 39 7.10 -5.03 -6.91
N ALA A 40 6.07 -5.64 -6.35
CA ALA A 40 5.32 -6.71 -7.00
C ALA A 40 4.25 -6.11 -7.92
N VAL A 41 4.08 -6.73 -9.10
CA VAL A 41 2.93 -6.46 -9.98
C VAL A 41 1.66 -6.79 -9.20
N PRO A 42 0.67 -5.87 -9.14
CA PRO A 42 -0.57 -6.12 -8.40
C PRO A 42 -1.27 -7.39 -8.89
N ASP A 43 -1.82 -8.18 -7.98
CA ASP A 43 -2.56 -9.38 -8.36
C ASP A 43 -3.98 -9.03 -8.84
N TYR A 44 -4.38 -9.62 -9.97
CA TYR A 44 -5.68 -9.33 -10.56
C TYR A 44 -6.84 -9.65 -9.61
N ASN A 45 -6.82 -10.80 -8.94
CA ASN A 45 -7.95 -11.25 -8.16
C ASN A 45 -8.09 -10.52 -6.83
N SER A 46 -6.98 -10.21 -6.16
CA SER A 46 -7.00 -9.54 -4.85
C SER A 46 -6.98 -8.02 -4.92
N GLU A 47 -6.39 -7.42 -5.95
CA GLU A 47 -6.18 -5.96 -6.00
C GLU A 47 -6.99 -5.30 -7.12
N ILE A 48 -7.02 -5.86 -8.33
CA ILE A 48 -7.65 -5.21 -9.50
C ILE A 48 -9.15 -5.49 -9.58
N ARG A 49 -9.54 -6.75 -9.46
CA ARG A 49 -10.94 -7.19 -9.57
C ARG A 49 -11.86 -6.50 -8.56
N PRO A 50 -11.47 -6.26 -7.30
CA PRO A 50 -12.30 -5.47 -6.38
C PRO A 50 -12.54 -4.03 -6.84
N ILE A 51 -11.51 -3.38 -7.42
CA ILE A 51 -11.62 -2.02 -7.99
C ILE A 51 -12.62 -2.04 -9.16
N LEU A 52 -12.44 -2.94 -10.12
CA LEU A 52 -13.31 -3.06 -11.29
C LEU A 52 -14.75 -3.47 -10.93
N SER A 53 -14.92 -4.35 -9.94
CA SER A 53 -16.23 -4.78 -9.47
C SER A 53 -17.06 -3.62 -8.91
N ARG A 54 -16.44 -2.80 -8.06
CA ARG A 54 -17.08 -1.63 -7.47
C ARG A 54 -17.36 -0.53 -8.50
N ALA A 55 -16.38 -0.26 -9.36
CA ALA A 55 -16.42 0.89 -10.27
C ALA A 55 -17.18 0.60 -11.58
N CYS A 56 -17.07 -0.61 -12.14
CA CYS A 56 -17.39 -0.86 -13.55
C CYS A 56 -18.49 -1.91 -13.76
N PHE A 57 -18.58 -2.96 -12.93
CA PHE A 57 -19.43 -4.13 -13.24
C PHE A 57 -20.94 -3.84 -13.22
N SER A 58 -21.39 -2.75 -12.61
CA SER A 58 -22.81 -2.38 -12.69
C SER A 58 -23.27 -2.12 -14.12
N CYS A 59 -22.37 -1.64 -14.98
CA CYS A 59 -22.65 -1.23 -16.36
C CYS A 59 -21.90 -2.09 -17.39
N HIS A 60 -20.83 -2.79 -16.99
CA HIS A 60 -20.03 -3.65 -17.86
C HIS A 60 -19.82 -5.04 -17.25
N GLY A 61 -20.81 -5.54 -16.51
CA GLY A 61 -20.77 -6.84 -15.83
C GLY A 61 -21.80 -7.83 -16.37
N PRO A 62 -22.21 -8.82 -15.55
CA PRO A 62 -23.05 -9.92 -16.01
C PRO A 62 -24.51 -9.53 -16.30
N ASN A 63 -25.00 -8.42 -15.74
CA ASN A 63 -26.37 -7.97 -15.94
C ASN A 63 -26.59 -7.41 -17.35
N GLU A 64 -27.16 -8.23 -18.23
CA GLU A 64 -27.41 -7.88 -19.63
C GLU A 64 -28.27 -6.63 -19.82
N ARG A 65 -29.26 -6.41 -18.94
CA ARG A 65 -30.17 -5.27 -19.06
C ARG A 65 -29.51 -3.94 -18.72
N ALA A 66 -28.45 -3.97 -17.90
CA ALA A 66 -27.68 -2.79 -17.54
C ALA A 66 -26.38 -2.66 -18.35
N ARG A 67 -26.05 -3.68 -19.16
CA ARG A 67 -24.77 -3.78 -19.86
C ARG A 67 -24.69 -2.78 -21.00
N GLN A 68 -23.65 -1.96 -20.97
CA GLN A 68 -23.35 -0.97 -21.99
C GLN A 68 -22.30 -1.51 -22.96
N ALA A 69 -22.46 -1.18 -24.23
CA ALA A 69 -21.57 -1.58 -25.33
C ALA A 69 -21.33 -3.10 -25.45
N ASP A 70 -22.24 -3.92 -24.89
CA ASP A 70 -22.08 -5.37 -24.72
C ASP A 70 -20.74 -5.80 -24.08
N LEU A 71 -20.10 -4.89 -23.35
CA LEU A 71 -18.78 -5.10 -22.77
C LEU A 71 -18.89 -5.87 -21.44
N ARG A 72 -18.05 -6.90 -21.30
CA ARG A 72 -17.92 -7.75 -20.12
C ARG A 72 -16.54 -7.58 -19.51
N LEU A 73 -16.46 -6.79 -18.43
CA LEU A 73 -15.25 -6.63 -17.62
C LEU A 73 -15.16 -7.65 -16.47
N ASP A 74 -16.23 -8.44 -16.27
CA ASP A 74 -16.29 -9.49 -15.25
C ASP A 74 -15.78 -10.86 -15.75
N THR A 75 -15.30 -10.94 -16.99
CA THR A 75 -14.79 -12.16 -17.63
C THR A 75 -13.38 -11.93 -18.19
N ASP A 76 -12.58 -12.97 -18.42
CA ASP A 76 -11.19 -12.79 -18.87
C ASP A 76 -11.06 -12.23 -20.30
N ALA A 77 -12.15 -12.25 -21.08
CA ALA A 77 -12.14 -11.83 -22.49
C ALA A 77 -11.75 -10.36 -22.73
N PHE A 78 -11.96 -9.47 -21.74
CA PHE A 78 -11.54 -8.08 -21.90
C PHE A 78 -10.02 -7.90 -21.84
N HIS A 79 -9.29 -8.84 -21.23
CA HIS A 79 -7.83 -8.74 -21.10
C HIS A 79 -7.17 -8.68 -22.49
N GLU A 80 -7.68 -9.44 -23.45
CA GLU A 80 -7.13 -9.49 -24.81
C GLU A 80 -7.52 -8.28 -25.68
N THR A 81 -8.58 -7.56 -25.31
CA THR A 81 -9.22 -6.55 -26.17
C THR A 81 -9.11 -5.12 -25.64
N HIS A 82 -8.92 -4.94 -24.33
CA HIS A 82 -8.96 -3.63 -23.66
C HIS A 82 -7.73 -3.37 -22.78
N VAL A 83 -6.85 -4.37 -22.63
CA VAL A 83 -5.60 -4.28 -21.87
C VAL A 83 -4.44 -4.64 -22.80
N VAL A 84 -3.40 -3.83 -22.76
CA VAL A 84 -2.11 -4.09 -23.39
C VAL A 84 -1.13 -4.41 -22.26
N PRO A 85 -0.77 -5.69 -22.07
CA PRO A 85 0.09 -6.09 -20.95
C PRO A 85 1.41 -5.32 -20.93
N GLY A 86 1.70 -4.67 -19.80
CA GLY A 86 2.91 -3.86 -19.61
C GLY A 86 2.87 -2.46 -20.22
N ASP A 87 1.77 -2.05 -20.86
CA ASP A 87 1.58 -0.70 -21.40
C ASP A 87 0.18 -0.17 -21.06
N ALA A 88 0.08 0.44 -19.88
CA ALA A 88 -1.17 1.04 -19.41
C ALA A 88 -1.62 2.19 -20.33
N ASP A 89 -0.70 3.00 -20.86
CA ASP A 89 -1.07 4.16 -21.68
C ASP A 89 -1.62 3.72 -23.06
N ALA A 90 -1.23 2.55 -23.56
CA ALA A 90 -1.83 1.91 -24.74
C ALA A 90 -3.13 1.14 -24.43
N SER A 91 -3.48 0.92 -23.16
CA SER A 91 -4.66 0.15 -22.75
C SER A 91 -5.92 1.03 -22.73
N THR A 92 -6.91 0.70 -23.57
CA THR A 92 -8.20 1.41 -23.59
C THR A 92 -8.86 1.43 -22.21
N LEU A 93 -8.77 0.34 -21.42
CA LEU A 93 -9.28 0.31 -20.05
C LEU A 93 -8.72 1.47 -19.22
N PHE A 94 -7.40 1.63 -19.23
CA PHE A 94 -6.71 2.63 -18.42
C PHE A 94 -6.95 4.05 -18.93
N GLN A 95 -6.93 4.26 -20.25
CA GLN A 95 -7.25 5.56 -20.88
C GLN A 95 -8.62 6.10 -20.43
N ARG A 96 -9.60 5.22 -20.24
CA ARG A 96 -10.94 5.58 -19.76
C ARG A 96 -10.95 6.02 -18.29
N LEU A 97 -9.99 5.58 -17.48
CA LEU A 97 -9.85 5.98 -16.07
C LEU A 97 -9.24 7.38 -15.93
N VAL A 98 -8.30 7.73 -16.82
CA VAL A 98 -7.47 8.95 -16.72
C VAL A 98 -7.87 10.07 -17.69
N THR A 99 -8.89 9.87 -18.52
CA THR A 99 -9.36 10.92 -19.42
C THR A 99 -10.04 12.07 -18.66
N ASP A 100 -9.71 13.30 -19.05
CA ASP A 100 -10.34 14.53 -18.57
C ASP A 100 -11.70 14.78 -19.24
N GLU A 101 -12.02 14.07 -20.33
CA GLU A 101 -13.29 14.20 -21.03
C GLU A 101 -14.42 13.60 -20.19
N THR A 102 -15.47 14.38 -19.94
CA THR A 102 -16.66 13.89 -19.23
C THR A 102 -17.37 12.78 -19.99
N ILE A 103 -17.36 12.85 -21.32
CA ILE A 103 -17.86 11.82 -22.22
C ILE A 103 -16.75 10.79 -22.42
N GLY A 104 -17.02 9.54 -22.05
CA GLY A 104 -16.07 8.46 -22.21
C GLY A 104 -15.16 8.23 -21.00
N ARG A 105 -15.17 9.09 -19.97
CA ARG A 105 -14.62 8.75 -18.66
C ARG A 105 -15.40 7.62 -18.01
N MET A 106 -14.68 6.66 -17.44
CA MET A 106 -15.25 5.58 -16.65
C MET A 106 -14.67 5.59 -15.22
N PRO A 107 -15.51 5.49 -14.17
CA PRO A 107 -16.97 5.50 -14.23
C PRO A 107 -17.54 6.87 -14.66
N PRO A 108 -18.74 6.92 -15.27
CA PRO A 108 -19.36 8.18 -15.64
C PRO A 108 -19.65 9.02 -14.39
N VAL A 109 -19.42 10.34 -14.50
CA VAL A 109 -19.61 11.31 -13.40
C VAL A 109 -21.03 11.26 -12.80
N SER A 110 -22.04 10.96 -13.63
CA SER A 110 -23.45 10.85 -13.23
C SER A 110 -23.71 9.70 -12.25
N THR A 111 -22.81 8.73 -12.16
CA THR A 111 -22.95 7.61 -11.23
C THR A 111 -22.46 7.93 -9.82
N GLY A 112 -21.80 9.09 -9.62
CA GLY A 112 -21.20 9.48 -8.34
C GLY A 112 -20.00 8.62 -7.92
N ARG A 113 -19.58 7.66 -8.75
CA ARG A 113 -18.44 6.77 -8.48
C ARG A 113 -17.16 7.34 -9.04
N SER A 114 -16.07 7.08 -8.33
CA SER A 114 -14.71 7.41 -8.75
C SER A 114 -13.73 6.37 -8.21
N LEU A 115 -12.56 6.34 -8.82
CA LEU A 115 -11.38 5.69 -8.25
C LEU A 115 -10.56 6.78 -7.56
N SER A 116 -9.88 6.40 -6.48
CA SER A 116 -8.83 7.24 -5.90
C SER A 116 -7.56 7.19 -6.76
N ASP A 117 -6.67 8.17 -6.61
CA ASP A 117 -5.39 8.19 -7.31
C ASP A 117 -4.56 6.92 -7.03
N ALA A 118 -4.63 6.39 -5.81
CA ALA A 118 -3.97 5.14 -5.45
C ALA A 118 -4.54 3.92 -6.17
N GLU A 119 -5.84 3.88 -6.43
CA GLU A 119 -6.48 2.82 -7.19
C GLU A 119 -6.15 2.93 -8.68
N ILE A 120 -6.14 4.14 -9.24
CA ILE A 120 -5.70 4.38 -10.62
C ILE A 120 -4.25 3.93 -10.80
N GLU A 121 -3.37 4.30 -9.87
CA GLU A 121 -1.98 3.86 -9.89
C GLU A 121 -1.84 2.34 -9.72
N THR A 122 -2.69 1.72 -8.90
CA THR A 122 -2.72 0.25 -8.78
C THR A 122 -3.13 -0.40 -10.10
N VAL A 123 -4.09 0.16 -10.84
CA VAL A 123 -4.45 -0.32 -12.18
C VAL A 123 -3.36 -0.02 -13.21
N ARG A 124 -2.60 1.09 -13.09
CA ARG A 124 -1.47 1.41 -13.98
C ARG A 124 -0.32 0.41 -13.85
N ARG A 125 -0.01 -0.03 -12.63
CA ARG A 125 1.09 -0.96 -12.36
C ARG A 125 0.80 -2.40 -12.76
N TRP A 126 -0.49 -2.74 -12.85
CA TRP A 126 -0.96 -4.05 -13.31
C TRP A 126 -0.98 -4.10 -14.84
#